data_AF-A0A959RUZ3-F1
#
_entry.id   AF-A0A959RUZ3-F1
#
_cell.length_a   1.000
_cell.length_b   1.000
_cell.length_c   1.000
_cell.angle_alpha   90.00
_cell.angle_beta   90.00
_cell.angle_gamma   90.00
#
_symmetry.space_group_name_H-M   'P 1'
#
loop_
_entity.id
_entity.type
_entity.pdbx_description
1 polymer ?
#
loop_
_entity_poly.entity_id
_entity_poly.type
_entity_poly.pdbx_seq_one_letter_code
_entity_poly.pdbx_strand_id
1 'polypeptide(L)'
;GAGPQEIETQVTKKIEDAVSTVSQVKSITSYSLEGVSIVTIEFELDKDIDIANQETKDNVDAIVSQLPSDAELPIIKKFDIGAQPVIDLVLTGNMTLVELYEIADKKLKDRFSQINGVASVNIIG
;
A
#
# COMPACT_ATOMS: atom_id res chain seq x y z
N GLY A 1 -5.41 6.24 25.96
CA GLY A 1 -4.22 6.38 25.12
C GLY A 1 -4.09 7.84 24.71
N ALA A 2 -3.05 8.18 23.96
CA ALA A 2 -2.97 9.50 23.34
C ALA A 2 -4.07 9.66 22.28
N GLY A 3 -4.70 10.84 22.24
CA GLY A 3 -5.78 11.13 21.30
C GLY A 3 -5.28 11.28 19.85
N PRO A 4 -6.15 11.16 18.84
CA PRO A 4 -5.74 11.21 17.43
C PRO A 4 -4.93 12.46 17.04
N GLN A 5 -5.31 13.64 17.55
CA GLN A 5 -4.60 14.90 17.27
C GLN A 5 -3.19 14.94 17.87
N GLU A 6 -3.02 14.31 19.03
CA GLU A 6 -1.74 14.22 19.72
C GLU A 6 -0.82 13.24 19.00
N ILE A 7 -1.35 12.09 18.59
CA ILE A 7 -0.66 11.12 17.73
C ILE A 7 -0.23 11.75 16.39
N GLU A 8 -1.12 12.50 15.75
CA GLU A 8 -0.81 13.19 14.48
C GLU A 8 0.42 14.10 14.63
N THR A 9 0.44 14.90 15.70
CA THR A 9 1.47 15.93 15.88
C THR A 9 2.78 15.36 16.42
N GLN A 10 2.71 14.41 17.37
CA GLN A 10 3.89 13.91 18.07
C GLN A 10 4.53 12.70 17.40
N VAL A 11 3.79 11.96 16.57
CA VAL A 11 4.27 10.72 15.93
C VAL A 11 4.15 10.83 14.42
N THR A 12 2.94 10.96 13.88
CA THR A 12 2.68 10.84 12.44
C THR A 12 3.48 11.84 11.63
N LYS A 13 3.41 13.14 11.95
CA LYS A 13 4.15 14.18 11.23
C LYS A 13 5.66 13.98 11.24
N LYS A 14 6.23 13.55 12.37
CA LYS A 14 7.68 13.29 12.48
C LYS A 14 8.12 12.13 11.58
N ILE A 15 7.30 11.08 11.51
CA ILE A 15 7.55 9.94 10.63
C ILE A 15 7.41 10.38 9.17
N GLU A 16 6.35 11.13 8.81
CA GLU A 16 6.15 11.67 7.47
C GLU A 16 7.33 12.55 7.01
N ASP A 17 7.77 13.48 7.86
CA ASP A 17 8.91 14.35 7.57
C ASP A 17 10.18 13.54 7.32
N ALA A 18 10.46 12.52 8.14
CA ALA A 18 11.63 11.67 7.97
C ALA A 18 11.58 10.88 6.65
N VAL A 19 10.45 10.23 6.36
CA VAL A 19 10.33 9.36 5.17
C VAL A 19 10.16 10.15 3.87
N SER A 20 9.77 11.43 3.94
CA SER A 20 9.71 12.32 2.77
C SER A 20 11.07 12.55 2.09
N THR A 21 12.17 12.30 2.81
CA THR A 21 13.53 12.43 2.30
C THR A 21 14.05 11.18 1.59
N VAL A 22 13.29 10.07 1.66
CA VAL A 22 13.62 8.83 0.96
C VAL A 22 13.54 9.06 -0.55
N SER A 23 14.46 8.45 -1.28
CA SER A 23 14.50 8.63 -2.73
C SER A 23 13.32 7.97 -3.43
N GLN A 24 12.82 8.61 -4.50
CA GLN A 24 11.75 8.08 -5.35
C GLN A 24 10.42 7.84 -4.61
N VAL A 25 10.12 8.65 -3.59
CA VAL A 25 8.79 8.72 -2.99
C VAL A 25 7.83 9.38 -3.98
N LYS A 26 6.77 8.66 -4.33
CA LYS A 26 5.68 9.13 -5.19
C LYS A 26 4.56 9.78 -4.39
N SER A 27 4.14 9.13 -3.29
CA SER A 27 3.11 9.65 -2.40
C SER A 27 3.28 9.15 -0.98
N ILE A 28 2.81 9.92 -0.01
CA ILE A 28 2.74 9.54 1.41
C ILE A 28 1.29 9.76 1.86
N THR A 29 0.71 8.73 2.48
CA THR A 29 -0.63 8.82 3.08
C THR A 29 -0.54 8.34 4.52
N SER A 30 -1.19 9.05 5.44
CA SER A 30 -1.15 8.72 6.86
C SER A 30 -2.52 8.77 7.52
N TYR A 31 -2.67 7.96 8.57
CA TYR A 31 -3.86 7.89 9.40
C TYR A 31 -3.44 7.89 10.87
N SER A 32 -4.04 8.79 11.65
CA SER A 32 -3.84 8.86 13.09
C SER A 32 -5.14 8.49 13.80
N LEU A 33 -5.09 7.44 14.60
CA LEU A 33 -6.19 6.97 15.44
C LEU A 33 -5.75 7.03 16.90
N GLU A 34 -6.67 6.79 17.83
CA GLU A 34 -6.32 6.76 19.25
C GLU A 34 -5.26 5.66 19.50
N GLY A 35 -4.09 6.08 20.00
CA GLY A 35 -2.98 5.18 20.31
C GLY A 35 -2.26 4.53 19.12
N VAL A 36 -2.59 4.84 17.86
CA VAL A 36 -1.90 4.25 16.70
C VAL A 36 -1.77 5.22 15.53
N SER A 37 -0.60 5.20 14.89
CA SER A 37 -0.30 5.91 13.65
C SER A 37 0.04 4.90 12.56
N ILE A 38 -0.52 5.11 11.37
CA ILE A 38 -0.24 4.31 10.18
C ILE A 38 0.25 5.28 9.10
N VAL A 39 1.45 5.04 8.58
CA VAL A 39 2.03 5.81 7.46
C VAL A 39 2.34 4.85 6.33
N THR A 40 1.76 5.12 5.17
CA THR A 40 1.93 4.35 3.94
C THR A 40 2.73 5.19 2.94
N ILE A 41 3.81 4.61 2.41
CA ILE A 41 4.70 5.25 1.45
C ILE A 41 4.58 4.51 0.13
N GLU A 42 4.23 5.25 -0.92
CA GLU A 42 4.23 4.77 -2.30
C GLU A 42 5.53 5.24 -2.97
N PHE A 43 6.22 4.32 -3.63
CA PHE A 43 7.44 4.61 -4.39
C PHE A 43 7.18 4.55 -5.90
N GLU A 44 8.08 5.16 -6.67
CA GLU A 44 8.09 4.99 -8.13
C GLU A 44 8.35 3.54 -8.54
N LEU A 45 7.84 3.13 -9.71
CA LEU A 45 7.85 1.73 -10.17
C LEU A 45 9.25 1.14 -10.37
N ASP A 46 10.25 1.99 -10.62
CA ASP A 46 11.64 1.61 -10.83
C ASP A 46 12.47 1.53 -9.54
N LYS A 47 11.88 1.90 -8.39
CA LYS A 47 12.50 1.75 -7.08
C LYS A 47 12.46 0.28 -6.64
N ASP A 48 13.65 -0.27 -6.35
CA ASP A 48 13.76 -1.58 -5.72
C ASP A 48 13.15 -1.56 -4.31
N ILE A 49 12.25 -2.50 -4.03
CA ILE A 49 11.48 -2.56 -2.78
C ILE A 49 12.34 -2.88 -1.55
N ASP A 50 13.43 -3.63 -1.71
CA ASP A 50 14.34 -3.92 -0.61
C ASP A 50 15.19 -2.70 -0.27
N ILE A 51 15.63 -1.94 -1.29
CA ILE A 51 16.29 -0.64 -1.10
C ILE A 51 15.32 0.36 -0.45
N ALA A 52 14.08 0.45 -0.92
CA ALA A 52 13.07 1.34 -0.34
C ALA A 52 12.80 1.02 1.13
N ASN A 53 12.69 -0.27 1.48
CA ASN A 53 12.49 -0.71 2.84
C ASN A 53 13.70 -0.37 3.74
N GLN A 54 14.92 -0.55 3.24
CA GLN A 54 16.14 -0.21 3.98
C GLN A 54 16.26 1.31 4.22
N GLU A 55 16.11 2.13 3.18
CA GLU A 55 16.17 3.60 3.33
C GLU A 55 15.07 4.13 4.25
N THR A 56 13.85 3.58 4.16
CA THR A 56 12.75 3.94 5.06
C THR A 56 13.10 3.60 6.50
N LYS A 57 13.63 2.40 6.74
CA LYS A 57 14.07 1.98 8.07
C LYS A 57 15.15 2.89 8.63
N ASP A 58 16.17 3.22 7.84
CA ASP A 58 17.28 4.06 8.28
C ASP A 58 16.81 5.48 8.66
N ASN A 59 15.89 6.07 7.88
CA ASN A 59 15.33 7.39 8.17
C ASN A 59 14.43 7.39 9.41
N VAL A 60 13.61 6.35 9.58
CA VAL A 60 12.77 6.22 10.79
C VAL A 60 13.63 5.99 12.02
N ASP A 61 14.61 5.09 11.95
CA ASP A 61 15.54 4.81 13.05
C ASP A 61 16.30 6.08 13.50
N ALA A 62 16.65 6.97 12.56
CA ALA A 62 17.31 8.25 12.86
C ALA A 62 16.45 9.23 13.68
N ILE A 63 15.12 9.10 13.65
CA ILE A 63 14.19 9.96 14.40
C ILE A 63 13.53 9.27 15.58
N VAL A 64 13.81 7.98 15.84
CA VAL A 64 13.22 7.24 16.99
C VAL A 64 13.42 7.98 18.31
N SER A 65 14.58 8.58 18.53
CA SER A 65 14.86 9.36 19.75
C SER A 65 14.05 10.65 19.88
N GLN A 66 13.39 11.09 18.80
CA GLN A 66 12.54 12.28 18.76
C GLN A 66 11.06 11.96 18.95
N LEU A 67 10.69 10.67 18.98
CA LEU A 67 9.36 10.19 19.29
C LEU A 67 9.12 10.21 20.81
N PRO A 68 7.86 10.21 21.27
CA PRO A 68 7.52 10.09 22.68
C PRO A 68 8.13 8.85 23.32
N SER A 69 8.58 8.95 24.57
CA SER A 69 9.25 7.84 25.28
C SER A 69 8.33 6.66 25.59
N ASP A 70 7.01 6.89 25.60
CA ASP A 70 5.97 5.89 25.78
C ASP A 70 5.47 5.29 24.46
N ALA A 71 5.96 5.77 23.31
CA ALA A 71 5.65 5.18 22.01
C ALA A 71 6.44 3.89 21.81
N GLU A 72 5.76 2.87 21.28
CA GLU A 72 6.44 1.66 20.82
C GLU A 72 7.30 1.95 19.58
N LEU A 73 8.33 1.13 19.37
CA LEU A 73 9.19 1.26 18.20
C LEU A 73 8.39 1.06 16.92
N PRO A 74 8.51 1.96 15.92
CA PRO A 74 7.84 1.79 14.64
C PRO A 74 8.20 0.46 13.97
N ILE A 75 7.21 -0.20 13.38
CA ILE A 75 7.41 -1.44 12.64
C ILE A 75 7.21 -1.15 11.15
N ILE A 76 8.29 -1.29 10.38
CA ILE A 76 8.26 -1.13 8.93
C ILE A 76 7.92 -2.48 8.30
N LYS A 77 6.94 -2.50 7.39
CA LYS A 77 6.52 -3.71 6.66
C LYS A 77 6.41 -3.40 5.18
N LYS A 78 6.85 -4.35 4.35
CA LYS A 78 6.59 -4.34 2.91
C LYS A 78 5.12 -4.69 2.67
N PHE A 79 4.43 -3.86 1.88
CA PHE A 79 3.04 -4.05 1.53
C PHE A 79 2.93 -4.25 0.01
N ASP A 80 2.39 -5.38 -0.42
CA ASP A 80 2.19 -5.69 -1.83
C ASP A 80 0.78 -5.24 -2.25
N ILE A 81 0.71 -4.13 -2.98
CA ILE A 81 -0.54 -3.56 -3.50
C ILE A 81 -1.11 -4.43 -4.64
N GLY A 82 -0.30 -5.31 -5.25
CA GLY A 82 -0.76 -6.27 -6.26
C GLY A 82 -1.79 -7.27 -5.73
N ALA A 83 -1.96 -7.36 -4.41
CA ALA A 83 -2.98 -8.19 -3.76
C ALA A 83 -4.37 -7.54 -3.67
N GLN A 84 -4.50 -6.22 -3.90
CA GLN A 84 -5.81 -5.56 -3.94
C GLN A 84 -6.28 -5.32 -5.37
N PRO A 85 -7.45 -5.87 -5.78
CA PRO A 85 -8.00 -5.60 -7.09
C PRO A 85 -8.36 -4.11 -7.20
N VAL A 86 -7.84 -3.45 -8.25
CA VAL A 86 -8.17 -2.04 -8.55
C VAL A 86 -9.59 -1.92 -9.13
N ILE A 87 -10.09 -2.98 -9.77
CA ILE A 87 -11.42 -3.05 -10.37
C ILE A 87 -12.00 -4.44 -10.13
N ASP A 88 -13.22 -4.49 -9.59
CA ASP A 88 -14.05 -5.70 -9.53
C ASP A 88 -15.10 -5.66 -10.65
N LEU A 89 -15.15 -6.72 -11.47
CA LEU A 89 -16.12 -6.87 -12.55
C LEU A 89 -16.99 -8.10 -12.32
N VAL A 90 -18.31 -7.90 -12.38
CA VAL A 90 -19.28 -9.00 -12.25
C VAL A 90 -19.84 -9.33 -13.64
N LEU A 91 -19.63 -10.58 -14.07
CA LEU A 91 -20.17 -11.10 -15.32
C LEU A 91 -21.50 -11.82 -15.07
N THR A 92 -22.57 -11.41 -15.75
CA THR A 92 -23.91 -12.01 -15.65
C THR A 92 -24.51 -12.25 -17.04
N GLY A 93 -25.39 -13.25 -17.17
CA GLY A 93 -26.08 -13.54 -18.43
C GLY A 93 -26.98 -14.78 -18.34
N ASN A 94 -27.78 -15.00 -19.40
CA ASN A 94 -28.68 -16.17 -19.52
C ASN A 94 -27.94 -17.46 -19.96
N MET A 95 -26.69 -17.61 -19.56
CA MET A 95 -25.82 -18.74 -19.87
C MET A 95 -25.50 -19.50 -18.59
N THR A 96 -24.97 -20.72 -18.72
CA THR A 96 -24.48 -21.48 -17.56
C THR A 96 -23.22 -20.83 -16.97
N LEU A 97 -22.95 -21.08 -15.68
CA LEU A 97 -21.73 -20.61 -15.01
C LEU A 97 -20.46 -21.06 -15.75
N VAL A 98 -20.46 -22.28 -16.30
CA VAL A 98 -19.32 -22.83 -17.06
C VAL A 98 -19.08 -22.02 -18.32
N GLU A 99 -20.12 -21.69 -19.09
CA GLU A 99 -20.01 -20.88 -20.30
C GLU A 99 -19.56 -19.45 -19.98
N LEU A 100 -20.07 -18.86 -18.90
CA LEU A 100 -19.63 -17.52 -18.45
C LEU A 100 -18.15 -17.54 -18.03
N TYR A 101 -17.71 -18.57 -17.31
CA TYR A 101 -16.31 -18.74 -16.94
C TYR A 101 -15.41 -18.89 -18.18
N GLU A 102 -15.81 -19.70 -19.16
CA GLU A 102 -15.05 -19.83 -20.41
C GLU A 102 -14.90 -18.51 -21.16
N ILE A 103 -15.95 -17.68 -21.19
CA ILE A 103 -15.88 -16.34 -21.79
C ILE A 103 -14.91 -15.45 -20.99
N ALA A 104 -14.98 -15.49 -19.66
CA ALA A 104 -14.09 -14.73 -18.79
C ALA A 104 -12.62 -15.13 -19.01
N ASP A 105 -12.31 -16.42 -18.98
CA ASP A 105 -10.94 -16.94 -19.04
C ASP A 105 -10.34 -16.87 -20.45
N LYS A 106 -11.08 -17.30 -21.48
CA LYS A 106 -10.54 -17.40 -22.85
C LYS A 106 -10.61 -16.12 -23.66
N LYS A 107 -11.36 -15.11 -23.23
CA LYS A 107 -11.54 -13.86 -23.98
C LYS A 107 -11.28 -12.62 -23.16
N LEU A 108 -11.89 -12.50 -21.98
CA LEU A 108 -11.81 -11.27 -21.20
C LEU A 108 -10.44 -11.12 -20.52
N LYS A 109 -9.94 -12.19 -19.90
CA LYS A 109 -8.66 -12.19 -19.19
C LYS A 109 -7.50 -11.73 -20.07
N ASP A 110 -7.36 -12.31 -21.26
CA ASP A 110 -6.30 -11.94 -22.20
C ASP A 110 -6.41 -10.48 -22.63
N ARG A 111 -7.63 -10.02 -22.93
CA ARG A 111 -7.86 -8.63 -23.35
C ARG A 111 -7.56 -7.63 -22.26
N PHE A 112 -7.91 -7.92 -21.00
CA PHE A 112 -7.60 -7.05 -19.87
C PHE A 112 -6.10 -7.07 -19.54
N SER A 113 -5.45 -8.23 -19.64
CA SER A 113 -4.01 -8.37 -19.39
C SER A 113 -3.14 -7.61 -20.40
N GLN A 114 -3.66 -7.29 -21.58
CA GLN A 114 -2.98 -6.49 -22.60
C GLN A 114 -3.06 -4.98 -22.38
N ILE A 115 -3.87 -4.50 -21.42
CA ILE A 115 -3.99 -3.07 -21.14
C ILE A 115 -2.76 -2.61 -20.36
N ASN A 116 -2.09 -1.57 -20.85
CA ASN A 116 -0.96 -0.96 -20.16
C ASN A 116 -1.34 -0.55 -18.73
N GLY A 117 -0.60 -1.05 -17.75
CA GLY A 117 -0.85 -0.82 -16.32
C GLY A 117 -1.60 -1.94 -15.60
N VAL A 118 -2.09 -2.96 -16.31
CA VAL A 118 -2.69 -4.15 -15.67
C VAL A 118 -1.60 -5.14 -15.28
N ALA A 119 -1.41 -5.34 -13.98
CA ALA A 119 -0.41 -6.27 -13.44
C ALA A 119 -0.93 -7.72 -13.37
N SER A 120 -2.20 -7.91 -13.01
CA SER A 120 -2.82 -9.24 -12.94
C SER A 120 -4.33 -9.15 -13.16
N VAL A 121 -4.92 -10.26 -13.63
CA VAL A 121 -6.37 -10.43 -13.78
C VAL A 121 -6.74 -11.79 -13.19
N ASN A 122 -7.56 -11.76 -12.14
CA ASN A 122 -8.04 -12.96 -11.45
C ASN A 122 -9.52 -13.18 -11.75
N ILE A 123 -9.90 -14.43 -12.02
CA ILE A 123 -11.29 -14.83 -12.22
C ILE A 123 -11.70 -15.67 -11.01
N ILE A 124 -12.80 -15.28 -10.39
CA ILE A 124 -13.40 -15.98 -9.26
C ILE A 124 -14.75 -16.49 -9.74
N GLY A 125 -14.93 -17.81 -9.75
CA GLY A 125 -16.14 -18.49 -10.25
C GLY A 125 -16.07 -19.98 -9.98
#